data_AF-A0A7I7XAA6-F1
#
_entry.id   AF-A0A7I7XAA6-F1
#
_cell.length_a   1.000
_cell.length_b   1.000
_cell.length_c   1.000
_cell.angle_alpha   90.00
_cell.angle_beta   90.00
_cell.angle_gamma   90.00
#
_symmetry.space_group_name_H-M   'P 1'
#
loop_
_entity.id
_entity.type
_entity.pdbx_description
1 polymer ?
#
loop_
_entity_poly.entity_id
_entity_poly.type
_entity_poly.pdbx_seq_one_letter_code
_entity_poly.pdbx_strand_id
1 'polypeptide(L)'
;MPDLPPPIAPYLEPEARELSEQTDPHPRIYEVPPEKGREILADLQSGEGVERPEVDEEWVEVDAGQWGSVRTRIIRPKGVRGPLPVVFYIHGAGWVFGDEHTHDRLFRELVVGAGAAGVFPVYDRAPEKRYPTQVEQNYAVGEWVVEHGSDHGLDTTRIAVVGESVGGCMSAVFALMNKDRGGIDLKAQVLLYPVTNADFATPSYLQFAEGYYLTRDGMTWFWDAYTPDETTRAEKYASPLQATLYDLEGLPTTLVITDEADVLRDEGEQYANKLREAGVDVTSVRVAGMVHDFLLLDSLRNTKAANVARGLAIDALRKALH
;
A
#
# COMPACT_ATOMS: atom_id res chain seq x y z
N MET A 1 21.53 24.48 17.75
CA MET A 1 20.35 23.96 18.46
C MET A 1 20.86 23.26 19.71
N PRO A 2 20.22 23.36 20.88
CA PRO A 2 20.60 22.49 21.99
C PRO A 2 20.46 21.04 21.55
N ASP A 3 21.38 20.17 21.97
CA ASP A 3 21.33 18.73 21.69
C ASP A 3 20.01 18.18 22.25
N LEU A 4 19.03 17.95 21.37
CA LEU A 4 17.82 17.24 21.75
C LEU A 4 18.23 15.81 22.16
N PRO A 5 17.60 15.23 23.19
CA PRO A 5 17.84 13.82 23.50
C PRO A 5 17.55 12.96 22.26
N PRO A 6 18.28 11.85 22.06
CA PRO A 6 18.00 10.96 20.94
C PRO A 6 16.57 10.43 21.05
N PRO A 7 15.92 10.11 19.91
CA PRO A 7 14.63 9.46 19.92
C PRO A 7 14.69 8.14 20.72
N ILE A 8 13.55 7.71 21.24
CA ILE A 8 13.44 6.42 21.92
C ILE A 8 13.86 5.32 20.93
N ALA A 9 14.79 4.46 21.36
CA ALA A 9 15.17 3.29 20.57
C ALA A 9 14.06 2.24 20.69
N PRO A 10 13.48 1.78 19.56
CA PRO A 10 12.42 0.79 19.60
C PRO A 10 12.95 -0.55 20.12
N TYR A 11 12.08 -1.28 20.81
CA TYR A 11 12.29 -2.70 21.08
C TYR A 11 11.23 -3.49 20.33
N LEU A 12 11.66 -4.17 19.25
CA LEU A 12 10.76 -4.86 18.34
C LEU A 12 10.08 -6.06 19.00
N GLU A 13 8.90 -6.44 18.51
CA GLU A 13 8.37 -7.78 18.81
C GLU A 13 9.36 -8.85 18.31
N PRO A 14 9.44 -10.02 18.97
CA PRO A 14 10.47 -11.02 18.68
C PRO A 14 10.55 -11.42 17.20
N GLU A 15 9.42 -11.61 16.53
CA GLU A 15 9.32 -12.01 15.13
C GLU A 15 9.79 -10.90 14.18
N ALA A 16 9.51 -9.63 14.51
CA ALA A 16 9.98 -8.47 13.74
C ALA A 16 11.50 -8.29 13.88
N ARG A 17 12.05 -8.57 15.08
CA ARG A 17 13.51 -8.60 15.28
C ARG A 17 14.15 -9.74 14.48
N GLU A 18 13.59 -10.93 14.56
CA GLU A 18 14.10 -12.10 13.83
C GLU A 18 14.10 -11.87 12.32
N LEU A 19 13.02 -11.31 11.77
CA LEU A 19 12.97 -10.90 10.36
C LEU A 19 14.09 -9.90 10.03
N SER A 20 14.28 -8.88 10.86
CA SER A 20 15.31 -7.87 10.64
C SER A 20 16.71 -8.49 10.64
N GLU A 21 17.00 -9.38 11.60
CA GLU A 21 18.29 -10.10 11.68
C GLU A 21 18.51 -11.04 10.49
N GLN A 22 17.46 -11.70 9.99
CA GLN A 22 17.54 -12.62 8.86
C GLN A 22 17.71 -11.92 7.51
N THR A 23 17.18 -10.69 7.37
CA THR A 23 17.17 -9.92 6.12
C THR A 23 18.28 -8.87 6.04
N ASP A 24 18.96 -8.59 7.14
CA ASP A 24 20.07 -7.62 7.18
C ASP A 24 21.30 -8.03 6.34
N PRO A 25 21.75 -9.31 6.32
CA PRO A 25 22.92 -9.72 5.56
C PRO A 25 22.79 -9.50 4.05
N HIS A 26 23.91 -9.14 3.41
CA HIS A 26 24.01 -9.01 1.95
C HIS A 26 24.14 -10.38 1.24
N PRO A 27 23.67 -10.53 -0.01
CA PRO A 27 22.94 -9.52 -0.77
C PRO A 27 21.49 -9.38 -0.30
N ARG A 28 21.04 -8.14 -0.11
CA ARG A 28 19.66 -7.79 0.18
C ARG A 28 18.81 -7.90 -1.09
N ILE A 29 17.49 -7.92 -0.94
CA ILE A 29 16.54 -8.15 -2.05
C ILE A 29 16.71 -7.20 -3.25
N TYR A 30 17.15 -5.97 -3.01
CA TYR A 30 17.39 -4.94 -4.03
C TYR A 30 18.83 -4.95 -4.61
N GLU A 31 19.69 -5.83 -4.12
CA GLU A 31 21.09 -5.97 -4.56
C GLU A 31 21.30 -7.17 -5.52
N VAL A 32 20.22 -7.89 -5.82
CA VAL A 32 20.16 -8.95 -6.82
C VAL A 32 19.37 -8.48 -8.05
N PRO A 33 19.45 -9.16 -9.21
CA PRO A 33 18.57 -8.85 -10.34
C PRO A 33 17.08 -8.87 -9.93
N PRO A 34 16.23 -7.97 -10.48
CA PRO A 34 14.82 -7.85 -10.07
C PRO A 34 14.05 -9.16 -10.06
N GLU A 35 14.29 -10.05 -11.02
CA GLU A 35 13.66 -11.37 -11.10
C GLU A 35 13.99 -12.22 -9.87
N LYS A 36 15.24 -12.17 -9.40
CA LYS A 36 15.65 -12.88 -8.19
C LYS A 36 15.08 -12.25 -6.93
N GLY A 37 14.98 -10.93 -6.89
CA GLY A 37 14.30 -10.21 -5.80
C GLY A 37 12.82 -10.60 -5.69
N ARG A 38 12.12 -10.73 -6.84
CA ARG A 38 10.73 -11.21 -6.89
C ARG A 38 10.58 -12.62 -6.29
N GLU A 39 11.51 -13.53 -6.61
CA GLU A 39 11.53 -14.87 -6.01
C GLU A 39 11.74 -14.82 -4.50
N ILE A 40 12.66 -13.99 -3.99
CA ILE A 40 12.92 -13.85 -2.55
C ILE A 40 11.65 -13.39 -1.81
N LEU A 41 10.93 -12.40 -2.34
CA LEU A 41 9.67 -11.96 -1.73
C LEU A 41 8.60 -13.06 -1.78
N ALA A 42 8.50 -13.81 -2.90
CA ALA A 42 7.58 -14.94 -3.00
C ALA A 42 7.89 -16.02 -1.96
N ASP A 43 9.16 -16.32 -1.73
CA ASP A 43 9.60 -17.27 -0.72
C ASP A 43 9.25 -16.79 0.71
N LEU A 44 9.40 -15.50 1.01
CA LEU A 44 8.98 -14.93 2.31
C LEU A 44 7.47 -15.08 2.57
N GLN A 45 6.66 -15.17 1.52
CA GLN A 45 5.21 -15.33 1.57
C GLN A 45 4.75 -16.79 1.41
N SER A 46 5.69 -17.75 1.40
CA SER A 46 5.42 -19.18 1.20
C SER A 46 5.23 -19.96 2.51
N GLY A 47 5.06 -19.26 3.64
CA GLY A 47 4.93 -19.86 4.96
C GLY A 47 3.85 -20.95 5.00
N GLU A 48 4.26 -22.20 5.24
CA GLU A 48 3.33 -23.31 5.41
C GLU A 48 2.37 -23.04 6.58
N GLY A 49 1.08 -23.30 6.37
CA GLY A 49 0.07 -23.18 7.43
C GLY A 49 -0.45 -21.77 7.69
N VAL A 50 -0.06 -20.77 6.89
CA VAL A 50 -0.66 -19.45 6.97
C VAL A 50 -2.08 -19.47 6.38
N GLU A 51 -3.07 -19.41 7.27
CA GLU A 51 -4.48 -19.44 6.90
C GLU A 51 -4.86 -18.26 6.01
N ARG A 52 -5.59 -18.56 4.93
CA ARG A 52 -6.15 -17.60 3.99
C ARG A 52 -7.66 -17.77 3.98
N PRO A 53 -8.45 -16.68 4.12
CA PRO A 53 -9.90 -16.77 3.99
C PRO A 53 -10.34 -17.40 2.66
N GLU A 54 -11.39 -18.21 2.69
CA GLU A 54 -11.98 -18.78 1.48
C GLU A 54 -12.71 -17.71 0.67
N VAL A 55 -12.49 -17.70 -0.64
CA VAL A 55 -13.10 -16.76 -1.58
C VAL A 55 -13.58 -17.46 -2.84
N ASP A 56 -14.57 -16.87 -3.49
CA ASP A 56 -14.87 -17.09 -4.90
C ASP A 56 -14.05 -16.08 -5.72
N GLU A 57 -13.50 -16.50 -6.85
CA GLU A 57 -12.54 -15.72 -7.65
C GLU A 57 -12.92 -15.71 -9.12
N GLU A 58 -12.73 -14.56 -9.75
CA GLU A 58 -12.76 -14.38 -11.20
C GLU A 58 -11.65 -13.41 -11.67
N TRP A 59 -11.39 -13.41 -12.97
CA TRP A 59 -10.37 -12.59 -13.60
C TRP A 59 -10.93 -11.87 -14.81
N VAL A 60 -10.51 -10.61 -14.97
CA VAL A 60 -10.84 -9.78 -16.13
C VAL A 60 -9.56 -9.14 -16.69
N GLU A 61 -9.61 -8.80 -17.98
CA GLU A 61 -8.58 -7.99 -18.65
C GLU A 61 -9.15 -6.58 -18.85
N VAL A 62 -8.48 -5.58 -18.28
CA VAL A 62 -8.89 -4.18 -18.41
C VAL A 62 -7.99 -3.46 -19.40
N ASP A 63 -8.57 -2.83 -20.42
CA ASP A 63 -7.84 -1.99 -21.37
C ASP A 63 -7.51 -0.63 -20.73
N ALA A 64 -6.22 -0.38 -20.49
CA ALA A 64 -5.69 0.90 -19.99
C ALA A 64 -5.17 1.81 -21.14
N GLY A 65 -5.62 1.55 -22.37
CA GLY A 65 -5.30 2.33 -23.55
C GLY A 65 -3.80 2.31 -23.87
N GLN A 66 -3.18 3.48 -23.92
CA GLN A 66 -1.74 3.58 -24.21
C GLN A 66 -0.85 2.92 -23.14
N TRP A 67 -1.41 2.63 -21.96
CA TRP A 67 -0.71 2.00 -20.84
C TRP A 67 -0.82 0.47 -20.84
N GLY A 68 -1.47 -0.14 -21.84
CA GLY A 68 -1.54 -1.60 -22.02
C GLY A 68 -2.81 -2.25 -21.47
N SER A 69 -2.75 -3.55 -21.17
CA SER A 69 -3.85 -4.32 -20.55
C SER A 69 -3.47 -4.68 -19.12
N VAL A 70 -4.41 -4.58 -18.20
CA VAL A 70 -4.22 -4.89 -16.78
C VAL A 70 -5.04 -6.12 -16.41
N ARG A 71 -4.35 -7.22 -16.11
CA ARG A 71 -5.00 -8.39 -15.50
C ARG A 71 -5.52 -7.97 -14.14
N THR A 72 -6.81 -8.14 -13.91
CA THR A 72 -7.44 -7.72 -12.66
C THR A 72 -8.13 -8.92 -12.03
N ARG A 73 -7.77 -9.19 -10.78
CA ARG A 73 -8.34 -10.25 -9.97
C ARG A 73 -9.49 -9.70 -9.16
N ILE A 74 -10.64 -10.36 -9.22
CA ILE A 74 -11.81 -10.02 -8.43
C ILE A 74 -12.09 -11.19 -7.49
N ILE A 75 -12.21 -10.90 -6.19
CA ILE A 75 -12.54 -11.90 -5.18
C ILE A 75 -13.77 -11.51 -4.38
N ARG A 76 -14.48 -12.51 -3.89
CA ARG A 76 -15.67 -12.34 -3.06
C ARG A 76 -15.63 -13.34 -1.89
N PRO A 77 -16.09 -12.98 -0.68
CA PRO A 77 -16.18 -13.92 0.42
C PRO A 77 -17.01 -15.14 0.01
N LYS A 78 -16.50 -16.35 0.30
CA LYS A 78 -17.05 -17.61 -0.20
C LYS A 78 -18.57 -17.72 0.04
N GLY A 79 -19.32 -17.99 -1.02
CA GLY A 79 -20.76 -18.26 -0.94
C GLY A 79 -21.65 -17.03 -0.67
N VAL A 80 -21.10 -15.82 -0.58
CA VAL A 80 -21.87 -14.58 -0.43
C VAL A 80 -22.48 -14.16 -1.77
N ARG A 81 -23.80 -13.95 -1.78
CA ARG A 81 -24.58 -13.60 -2.97
C ARG A 81 -25.04 -12.13 -2.95
N GLY A 82 -25.29 -11.59 -4.14
CA GLY A 82 -25.79 -10.21 -4.33
C GLY A 82 -24.67 -9.17 -4.42
N PRO A 83 -24.98 -7.91 -4.77
CA PRO A 83 -23.97 -6.86 -4.90
C PRO A 83 -23.22 -6.61 -3.58
N LEU A 84 -21.89 -6.51 -3.65
CA LEU A 84 -21.03 -6.21 -2.49
C LEU A 84 -20.31 -4.87 -2.70
N PRO A 85 -20.10 -4.08 -1.63
CA PRO A 85 -19.22 -2.92 -1.72
C PRO A 85 -17.79 -3.36 -2.09
N VAL A 86 -16.98 -2.44 -2.59
CA VAL A 86 -15.67 -2.75 -3.19
C VAL A 86 -14.52 -2.24 -2.32
N VAL A 87 -13.59 -3.13 -2.04
CA VAL A 87 -12.23 -2.79 -1.60
C VAL A 87 -11.32 -2.87 -2.82
N PHE A 88 -10.86 -1.72 -3.29
CA PHE A 88 -9.88 -1.62 -4.36
C PHE A 88 -8.48 -1.68 -3.75
N TYR A 89 -7.78 -2.80 -3.93
CA TYR A 89 -6.50 -3.06 -3.30
C TYR A 89 -5.37 -2.82 -4.29
N ILE A 90 -4.48 -1.88 -3.97
CA ILE A 90 -3.28 -1.59 -4.77
C ILE A 90 -2.07 -2.10 -3.99
N HIS A 91 -1.36 -3.07 -4.56
CA HIS A 91 -0.29 -3.76 -3.85
C HIS A 91 0.99 -2.95 -3.71
N GLY A 92 1.79 -3.33 -2.73
CA GLY A 92 3.07 -2.73 -2.38
C GLY A 92 4.28 -3.38 -3.05
N ALA A 93 5.36 -3.43 -2.28
CA ALA A 93 6.66 -4.02 -2.62
C ALA A 93 7.52 -3.25 -3.64
N GLY A 94 7.65 -1.94 -3.43
CA GLY A 94 8.70 -1.13 -4.07
C GLY A 94 8.56 -0.89 -5.58
N TRP A 95 7.35 -1.03 -6.15
CA TRP A 95 7.00 -0.98 -7.57
C TRP A 95 7.64 -2.07 -8.44
N VAL A 96 8.69 -2.71 -7.95
CA VAL A 96 9.52 -3.68 -8.66
C VAL A 96 9.10 -5.12 -8.33
N PHE A 97 8.62 -5.34 -7.11
CA PHE A 97 8.21 -6.64 -6.61
C PHE A 97 6.69 -6.70 -6.45
N GLY A 98 6.23 -7.79 -5.84
CA GLY A 98 4.82 -7.99 -5.56
C GLY A 98 4.03 -8.53 -6.75
N ASP A 99 2.99 -9.29 -6.43
CA ASP A 99 1.95 -9.75 -7.34
C ASP A 99 0.72 -10.23 -6.55
N GLU A 100 -0.23 -10.87 -7.24
CA GLU A 100 -1.44 -11.43 -6.65
C GLU A 100 -1.19 -12.57 -5.66
N HIS A 101 -0.01 -13.21 -5.71
CA HIS A 101 0.35 -14.33 -4.84
C HIS A 101 1.00 -13.83 -3.56
N THR A 102 1.97 -12.90 -3.66
CA THR A 102 2.66 -12.34 -2.49
C THR A 102 1.70 -11.58 -1.59
N HIS A 103 0.65 -10.97 -2.14
CA HIS A 103 -0.34 -10.17 -1.38
C HIS A 103 -1.63 -10.94 -1.08
N ASP A 104 -1.74 -12.20 -1.52
CA ASP A 104 -2.99 -12.98 -1.47
C ASP A 104 -3.60 -13.02 -0.06
N ARG A 105 -2.77 -13.21 0.96
CA ARG A 105 -3.24 -13.26 2.36
C ARG A 105 -3.85 -11.92 2.77
N LEU A 106 -3.07 -10.84 2.72
CA LEU A 106 -3.50 -9.54 3.24
C LEU A 106 -4.73 -9.05 2.46
N PHE A 107 -4.73 -9.21 1.14
CA PHE A 107 -5.87 -8.89 0.28
C PHE A 107 -7.15 -9.63 0.72
N ARG A 108 -7.09 -10.96 0.89
CA ARG A 108 -8.25 -11.74 1.34
C ARG A 108 -8.68 -11.38 2.77
N GLU A 109 -7.74 -11.16 3.68
CA GLU A 109 -8.05 -10.82 5.07
C GLU A 109 -8.80 -9.48 5.17
N LEU A 110 -8.37 -8.47 4.41
CA LEU A 110 -9.05 -7.18 4.38
C LEU A 110 -10.42 -7.26 3.71
N VAL A 111 -10.52 -7.94 2.56
CA VAL A 111 -11.76 -8.07 1.80
C VAL A 111 -12.82 -8.87 2.57
N VAL A 112 -12.45 -10.03 3.10
CA VAL A 112 -13.37 -10.88 3.87
C VAL A 112 -13.72 -10.21 5.21
N GLY A 113 -12.74 -9.60 5.88
CA GLY A 113 -12.98 -8.86 7.12
C GLY A 113 -13.95 -7.69 6.96
N ALA A 114 -13.81 -6.94 5.87
CA ALA A 114 -14.70 -5.82 5.53
C ALA A 114 -16.08 -6.28 5.04
N GLY A 115 -16.26 -7.56 4.70
CA GLY A 115 -17.50 -8.06 4.09
C GLY A 115 -17.77 -7.41 2.72
N ALA A 116 -16.71 -7.24 1.93
CA ALA A 116 -16.71 -6.57 0.64
C ALA A 116 -16.28 -7.53 -0.48
N ALA A 117 -16.44 -7.13 -1.74
CA ALA A 117 -15.69 -7.70 -2.85
C ALA A 117 -14.34 -6.99 -2.96
N GLY A 118 -13.32 -7.72 -3.43
CA GLY A 118 -11.98 -7.19 -3.65
C GLY A 118 -11.69 -7.03 -5.13
N VAL A 119 -11.06 -5.92 -5.52
CA VAL A 119 -10.51 -5.71 -6.86
C VAL A 119 -9.01 -5.47 -6.72
N PHE A 120 -8.20 -6.30 -7.38
CA PHE A 120 -6.73 -6.25 -7.32
C PHE A 120 -6.18 -6.12 -8.75
N PRO A 121 -5.76 -4.91 -9.16
CA PRO A 121 -5.03 -4.70 -10.40
C PRO A 121 -3.63 -5.32 -10.31
N VAL A 122 -3.26 -6.17 -11.26
CA VAL A 122 -1.88 -6.65 -11.42
C VAL A 122 -1.18 -5.68 -12.38
N TYR A 123 -0.79 -4.51 -11.85
CA TYR A 123 -0.14 -3.46 -12.64
C TYR A 123 1.28 -3.88 -13.08
N ASP A 124 1.77 -3.26 -14.15
CA ASP A 124 3.12 -3.51 -14.67
C ASP A 124 4.21 -3.01 -13.71
N ARG A 125 5.21 -3.85 -13.46
CA ARG A 125 6.28 -3.54 -12.50
C ARG A 125 7.41 -2.73 -13.12
N ALA A 126 8.07 -1.96 -12.27
CA ALA A 126 9.35 -1.35 -12.57
C ALA A 126 10.48 -2.40 -12.50
N PRO A 127 11.62 -2.19 -13.20
CA PRO A 127 11.90 -1.10 -14.12
C PRO A 127 11.36 -1.31 -15.55
N GLU A 128 10.70 -2.42 -15.84
CA GLU A 128 10.19 -2.75 -17.19
C GLU A 128 9.17 -1.72 -17.69
N LYS A 129 8.30 -1.26 -16.80
CA LYS A 129 7.46 -0.07 -16.98
C LYS A 129 7.72 0.91 -15.85
N ARG A 130 7.86 2.18 -16.20
CA ARG A 130 8.15 3.27 -15.25
C ARG A 130 6.93 4.16 -15.08
N TYR A 131 6.96 5.00 -14.04
CA TYR A 131 5.99 6.07 -13.86
C TYR A 131 5.74 6.83 -15.18
N PRO A 132 4.48 7.17 -15.52
CA PRO A 132 3.27 7.02 -14.71
C PRO A 132 2.47 5.73 -14.99
N THR A 133 3.06 4.70 -15.63
CA THR A 133 2.33 3.52 -16.10
C THR A 133 1.47 2.87 -15.01
N GLN A 134 2.04 2.66 -13.83
CA GLN A 134 1.38 1.99 -12.71
C GLN A 134 0.15 2.76 -12.21
N VAL A 135 0.29 4.06 -11.99
CA VAL A 135 -0.82 4.89 -11.46
C VAL A 135 -1.93 5.04 -12.49
N GLU A 136 -1.59 5.12 -13.78
CA GLU A 136 -2.58 5.16 -14.87
C GLU A 136 -3.30 3.83 -15.07
N GLN A 137 -2.58 2.70 -14.96
CA GLN A 137 -3.18 1.36 -14.99
C GLN A 137 -4.15 1.15 -13.83
N ASN A 138 -3.76 1.52 -12.60
CA ASN A 138 -4.65 1.46 -11.45
C ASN A 138 -5.88 2.35 -11.62
N TYR A 139 -5.71 3.56 -12.17
CA TYR A 139 -6.81 4.47 -12.46
C TYR A 139 -7.79 3.89 -13.50
N ALA A 140 -7.28 3.32 -14.59
CA ALA A 140 -8.09 2.67 -15.62
C ALA A 140 -8.91 1.49 -15.09
N VAL A 141 -8.34 0.69 -14.17
CA VAL A 141 -9.11 -0.37 -13.49
C VAL A 141 -10.20 0.21 -12.58
N GLY A 142 -9.94 1.35 -11.93
CA GLY A 142 -10.96 2.09 -11.20
C GLY A 142 -12.13 2.53 -12.10
N GLU A 143 -11.84 3.11 -13.26
CA GLU A 143 -12.85 3.50 -14.26
C GLU A 143 -13.63 2.29 -14.75
N TRP A 144 -12.94 1.19 -15.06
CA TRP A 144 -13.57 -0.06 -15.45
C TRP A 144 -14.53 -0.60 -14.39
N VAL A 145 -14.18 -0.51 -13.10
CA VAL A 145 -15.07 -0.93 -12.01
C VAL A 145 -16.36 -0.11 -12.01
N VAL A 146 -16.31 1.20 -12.26
CA VAL A 146 -17.51 2.04 -12.34
C VAL A 146 -18.41 1.62 -13.49
N GLU A 147 -17.82 1.34 -14.65
CA GLU A 147 -18.55 1.04 -15.88
C GLU A 147 -19.10 -0.39 -15.92
N HIS A 148 -18.31 -1.37 -15.49
CA HIS A 148 -18.58 -2.79 -15.69
C HIS A 148 -18.74 -3.58 -14.38
N GLY A 149 -18.39 -3.00 -13.23
CA GLY A 149 -18.37 -3.72 -11.96
C GLY A 149 -19.73 -4.32 -11.55
N SER A 150 -20.84 -3.69 -11.94
CA SER A 150 -22.18 -4.21 -11.64
C SER A 150 -22.46 -5.57 -12.27
N ASP A 151 -21.88 -5.87 -13.44
CA ASP A 151 -21.97 -7.18 -14.11
C ASP A 151 -21.21 -8.27 -13.34
N HIS A 152 -20.25 -7.88 -12.51
CA HIS A 152 -19.45 -8.73 -11.62
C HIS A 152 -19.98 -8.75 -10.17
N GLY A 153 -21.19 -8.21 -9.97
CA GLY A 153 -21.82 -8.12 -8.65
C GLY A 153 -21.10 -7.16 -7.70
N LEU A 154 -20.40 -6.17 -8.22
CA LEU A 154 -19.81 -5.09 -7.45
C LEU A 154 -20.82 -3.94 -7.30
N ASP A 155 -20.95 -3.42 -6.08
CA ASP A 155 -21.70 -2.19 -5.82
C ASP A 155 -20.76 -0.98 -6.01
N THR A 156 -20.86 -0.37 -7.19
CA THR A 156 -19.97 0.71 -7.62
C THR A 156 -20.22 2.04 -6.90
N THR A 157 -21.25 2.12 -6.06
CA THR A 157 -21.55 3.31 -5.26
C THR A 157 -20.83 3.32 -3.89
N ARG A 158 -20.20 2.20 -3.53
CA ARG A 158 -19.53 2.00 -2.24
C ARG A 158 -18.15 1.40 -2.47
N ILE A 159 -17.18 2.27 -2.76
CA ILE A 159 -15.80 1.88 -3.07
C ILE A 159 -14.85 2.56 -2.08
N ALA A 160 -13.93 1.79 -1.51
CA ALA A 160 -12.80 2.29 -0.74
C ALA A 160 -11.51 1.76 -1.37
N VAL A 161 -10.46 2.58 -1.36
CA VAL A 161 -9.12 2.19 -1.82
C VAL A 161 -8.24 1.86 -0.63
N VAL A 162 -7.43 0.82 -0.75
CA VAL A 162 -6.45 0.42 0.25
C VAL A 162 -5.15 0.00 -0.42
N GLY A 163 -4.04 0.30 0.22
CA GLY A 163 -2.75 -0.18 -0.21
C GLY A 163 -1.66 0.07 0.82
N GLU A 164 -0.58 -0.66 0.66
CA GLU A 164 0.53 -0.75 1.59
C GLU A 164 1.84 -0.33 0.93
N SER A 165 2.71 0.35 1.67
CA SER A 165 4.00 0.83 1.16
C SER A 165 3.81 1.71 -0.09
N VAL A 166 4.40 1.33 -1.23
CA VAL A 166 4.15 1.97 -2.53
C VAL A 166 2.69 1.83 -3.02
N GLY A 167 1.98 0.79 -2.60
CA GLY A 167 0.54 0.63 -2.82
C GLY A 167 -0.26 1.66 -2.03
N GLY A 168 0.24 2.06 -0.86
CA GLY A 168 -0.27 3.20 -0.10
C GLY A 168 -0.03 4.52 -0.82
N CYS A 169 1.16 4.69 -1.42
CA CYS A 169 1.42 5.81 -2.33
C CYS A 169 0.40 5.87 -3.47
N MET A 170 0.27 4.75 -4.20
CA MET A 170 -0.62 4.66 -5.35
C MET A 170 -2.10 4.78 -4.97
N SER A 171 -2.49 4.41 -3.74
CA SER A 171 -3.84 4.64 -3.21
C SER A 171 -4.13 6.12 -2.97
N ALA A 172 -3.18 6.86 -2.40
CA ALA A 172 -3.28 8.31 -2.23
C ALA A 172 -3.30 9.03 -3.59
N VAL A 173 -2.46 8.58 -4.54
CA VAL A 173 -2.45 9.09 -5.91
C VAL A 173 -3.75 8.78 -6.64
N PHE A 174 -4.30 7.58 -6.48
CA PHE A 174 -5.60 7.21 -7.05
C PHE A 174 -6.73 8.12 -6.52
N ALA A 175 -6.71 8.48 -5.23
CA ALA A 175 -7.65 9.45 -4.67
C ALA A 175 -7.47 10.86 -5.27
N LEU A 176 -6.23 11.32 -5.43
CA LEU A 176 -5.92 12.60 -6.09
C LEU A 176 -6.38 12.62 -7.55
N MET A 177 -6.09 11.57 -8.32
CA MET A 177 -6.50 11.44 -9.72
C MET A 177 -8.03 11.41 -9.83
N ASN A 178 -8.73 10.68 -8.95
CA ASN A 178 -10.20 10.66 -8.92
C ASN A 178 -10.79 12.04 -8.69
N LYS A 179 -10.24 12.83 -7.77
CA LYS A 179 -10.68 14.21 -7.56
C LYS A 179 -10.45 15.08 -8.80
N ASP A 180 -9.24 15.05 -9.35
CA ASP A 180 -8.86 15.90 -10.49
C ASP A 180 -9.64 15.56 -11.77
N ARG A 181 -9.99 14.29 -11.96
CA ARG A 181 -10.64 13.77 -13.16
C ARG A 181 -12.15 13.58 -13.01
N GLY A 182 -12.72 13.85 -11.83
CA GLY A 182 -14.16 13.70 -11.55
C GLY A 182 -14.63 12.25 -11.57
N GLY A 183 -13.79 11.33 -11.06
CA GLY A 183 -13.99 9.89 -11.10
C GLY A 183 -14.89 9.35 -9.98
N ILE A 184 -14.39 8.34 -9.28
CA ILE A 184 -15.15 7.56 -8.30
C ILE A 184 -15.48 8.39 -7.05
N ASP A 185 -16.72 8.26 -6.55
CA ASP A 185 -17.10 8.69 -5.21
C ASP A 185 -16.50 7.73 -4.16
N LEU A 186 -15.21 7.89 -3.90
CA LEU A 186 -14.46 7.09 -2.93
C LEU A 186 -14.92 7.39 -1.51
N LYS A 187 -15.27 6.33 -0.77
CA LYS A 187 -15.74 6.42 0.61
C LYS A 187 -14.60 6.53 1.62
N ALA A 188 -13.49 5.87 1.35
CA ALA A 188 -12.30 5.96 2.17
C ALA A 188 -11.03 5.64 1.37
N GLN A 189 -9.90 6.13 1.88
CA GLN A 189 -8.58 5.63 1.55
C GLN A 189 -7.90 5.09 2.82
N VAL A 190 -7.43 3.84 2.78
CA VAL A 190 -6.70 3.21 3.90
C VAL A 190 -5.25 3.02 3.47
N LEU A 191 -4.35 3.77 4.09
CA LEU A 191 -2.94 3.87 3.73
C LEU A 191 -2.11 3.14 4.78
N LEU A 192 -1.53 2.00 4.40
CA LEU A 192 -0.71 1.19 5.30
C LEU A 192 0.76 1.53 5.04
N TYR A 193 1.42 2.17 6.01
CA TYR A 193 2.82 2.63 5.99
C TYR A 193 3.23 3.20 4.63
N PRO A 194 2.53 4.23 4.13
CA PRO A 194 2.64 4.65 2.74
C PRO A 194 3.98 5.31 2.45
N VAL A 195 4.53 5.04 1.25
CA VAL A 195 5.47 5.97 0.62
C VAL A 195 4.69 7.23 0.24
N THR A 196 5.18 8.42 0.55
CA THR A 196 4.53 9.68 0.22
C THR A 196 5.48 10.72 -0.36
N ASN A 197 6.80 10.53 -0.24
CA ASN A 197 7.78 11.48 -0.73
C ASN A 197 9.08 10.81 -1.18
N ALA A 198 9.79 11.46 -2.09
CA ALA A 198 11.15 11.08 -2.48
C ALA A 198 12.21 11.90 -1.71
N ASP A 199 12.11 11.94 -0.37
CA ASP A 199 13.07 12.60 0.52
C ASP A 199 13.68 11.61 1.52
N PHE A 200 14.93 11.23 1.28
CA PHE A 200 15.66 10.25 2.08
C PHE A 200 16.37 10.85 3.30
N ALA A 201 16.03 12.08 3.70
CA ALA A 201 16.68 12.81 4.79
C ALA A 201 15.77 13.08 6.00
N THR A 202 14.55 12.52 6.05
CA THR A 202 13.70 12.63 7.24
C THR A 202 14.37 11.99 8.48
N PRO A 203 14.00 12.40 9.70
CA PRO A 203 14.55 11.78 10.91
C PRO A 203 14.40 10.26 10.94
N SER A 204 13.25 9.71 10.48
CA SER A 204 13.05 8.25 10.38
C SER A 204 13.96 7.59 9.35
N TYR A 205 14.17 8.19 8.17
CA TYR A 205 15.14 7.69 7.18
C TYR A 205 16.57 7.63 7.72
N LEU A 206 16.95 8.60 8.56
CA LEU A 206 18.28 8.65 9.18
C LEU A 206 18.40 7.67 10.36
N GLN A 207 17.34 7.54 11.16
CA GLN A 207 17.31 6.70 12.36
C GLN A 207 17.29 5.20 12.01
N PHE A 208 16.55 4.81 10.97
CA PHE A 208 16.32 3.41 10.60
C PHE A 208 16.93 3.06 9.25
N ALA A 209 18.01 3.75 8.86
CA ALA A 209 18.65 3.58 7.56
C ALA A 209 19.02 2.12 7.23
N GLU A 210 19.34 1.32 8.25
CA GLU A 210 19.74 -0.08 8.17
C GLU A 210 19.25 -0.87 9.39
N GLY A 211 19.19 -2.20 9.29
CA GLY A 211 18.91 -3.11 10.43
C GLY A 211 17.44 -3.29 10.81
N TYR A 212 16.49 -2.75 10.03
CA TYR A 212 15.04 -2.80 10.29
C TYR A 212 14.22 -3.24 9.06
N TYR A 213 14.68 -4.28 8.36
CA TYR A 213 14.09 -4.81 7.12
C TYR A 213 14.15 -3.84 5.92
N LEU A 214 13.32 -2.79 5.89
CA LEU A 214 13.38 -1.77 4.84
C LEU A 214 14.52 -0.79 5.15
N THR A 215 15.42 -0.61 4.18
CA THR A 215 16.59 0.26 4.32
C THR A 215 16.42 1.54 3.51
N ARG A 216 17.16 2.59 3.89
CA ARG A 216 17.19 3.84 3.12
C ARG A 216 17.72 3.60 1.70
N ASP A 217 18.79 2.82 1.56
CA ASP A 217 19.39 2.50 0.28
C ASP A 217 18.44 1.68 -0.60
N GLY A 218 17.66 0.78 -0.01
CA GLY A 218 16.58 0.06 -0.69
C GLY A 218 15.52 1.01 -1.25
N MET A 219 15.07 1.99 -0.46
CA MET A 219 14.14 3.01 -0.95
C MET A 219 14.72 3.87 -2.08
N THR A 220 16.00 4.27 -1.99
CA THR A 220 16.66 4.97 -3.10
C THR A 220 16.64 4.11 -4.37
N TRP A 221 16.95 2.82 -4.27
CA TRP A 221 16.92 1.89 -5.40
C TRP A 221 15.50 1.72 -5.99
N PHE A 222 14.46 1.60 -5.16
CA PHE A 222 13.08 1.50 -5.62
C PHE A 222 12.64 2.75 -6.40
N TRP A 223 12.97 3.93 -5.90
CA TRP A 223 12.71 5.18 -6.59
C TRP A 223 13.49 5.29 -7.92
N ASP A 224 14.74 4.83 -7.97
CA ASP A 224 15.55 4.81 -9.21
C ASP A 224 14.95 3.89 -10.27
N ALA A 225 14.42 2.73 -9.86
CA ALA A 225 13.73 1.81 -10.75
C ALA A 225 12.41 2.39 -11.27
N TYR A 226 11.64 3.05 -10.40
CA TYR A 226 10.31 3.58 -10.68
C TYR A 226 10.35 4.85 -11.55
N THR A 227 11.14 5.84 -11.15
CA THR A 227 11.35 7.09 -11.89
C THR A 227 12.72 7.71 -11.54
N PRO A 228 13.74 7.59 -12.41
CA PRO A 228 15.07 8.13 -12.12
C PRO A 228 15.15 9.65 -12.24
N ASP A 229 14.13 10.31 -12.79
CA ASP A 229 14.11 11.76 -12.95
C ASP A 229 13.61 12.46 -11.67
N GLU A 230 14.46 13.28 -11.06
CA GLU A 230 14.15 13.99 -9.80
C GLU A 230 13.00 14.99 -9.95
N THR A 231 12.81 15.58 -11.15
CA THR A 231 11.72 16.54 -11.36
C THR A 231 10.37 15.83 -11.37
N THR A 232 10.31 14.64 -11.97
CA THR A 232 9.14 13.75 -11.94
C THR A 232 8.85 13.26 -10.52
N ARG A 233 9.86 12.96 -9.70
CA ARG A 233 9.65 12.57 -8.29
C ARG A 233 8.93 13.64 -7.48
N ALA A 234 9.08 14.91 -7.83
CA ALA A 234 8.43 16.03 -7.16
C ALA A 234 6.96 16.25 -7.61
N GLU A 235 6.47 15.52 -8.61
CA GLU A 235 5.07 15.58 -9.03
C GLU A 235 4.15 14.98 -7.96
N LYS A 236 2.95 15.56 -7.78
CA LYS A 236 1.97 15.08 -6.79
C LYS A 236 1.45 13.65 -7.04
N TYR A 237 1.60 13.14 -8.26
CA TYR A 237 1.23 11.76 -8.60
C TYR A 237 2.38 10.76 -8.44
N ALA A 238 3.60 11.22 -8.17
CA ALA A 238 4.71 10.39 -7.72
C ALA A 238 4.88 10.49 -6.20
N SER A 239 4.94 11.72 -5.68
CA SER A 239 5.05 12.03 -4.25
C SER A 239 3.79 12.79 -3.79
N PRO A 240 2.75 12.09 -3.29
CA PRO A 240 1.52 12.76 -2.86
C PRO A 240 1.74 13.79 -1.73
N LEU A 241 2.84 13.71 -0.98
CA LEU A 241 3.22 14.74 -0.01
C LEU A 241 3.53 16.10 -0.67
N GLN A 242 3.80 16.16 -1.97
CA GLN A 242 4.02 17.39 -2.74
C GLN A 242 2.71 18.07 -3.18
N ALA A 243 1.55 17.39 -3.05
CA ALA A 243 0.24 17.97 -3.37
C ALA A 243 -0.05 19.22 -2.52
N THR A 244 -0.63 20.28 -3.09
CA THR A 244 -1.01 21.47 -2.33
C THR A 244 -2.21 21.21 -1.43
N LEU A 245 -2.49 22.09 -0.45
CA LEU A 245 -3.71 21.96 0.36
C LEU A 245 -4.98 21.98 -0.51
N TYR A 246 -4.98 22.76 -1.59
CA TYR A 246 -6.09 22.78 -2.56
C TYR A 246 -6.24 21.43 -3.29
N ASP A 247 -5.14 20.75 -3.63
CA ASP A 247 -5.19 19.42 -4.23
C ASP A 247 -5.77 18.39 -3.24
N LEU A 248 -5.49 18.54 -1.93
CA LEU A 248 -5.90 17.60 -0.89
C LEU A 248 -7.30 17.84 -0.32
N GLU A 249 -7.86 19.04 -0.45
CA GLU A 249 -9.20 19.37 0.05
C GLU A 249 -10.27 18.44 -0.54
N GLY A 250 -11.15 17.89 0.29
CA GLY A 250 -12.24 17.04 -0.18
C GLY A 250 -11.83 15.63 -0.63
N LEU A 251 -10.57 15.23 -0.41
CA LEU A 251 -10.19 13.81 -0.48
C LEU A 251 -10.98 12.97 0.55
N PRO A 252 -11.15 11.66 0.31
CA PRO A 252 -12.00 10.81 1.14
C PRO A 252 -11.46 10.63 2.56
N THR A 253 -12.34 10.24 3.49
CA THR A 253 -11.95 9.87 4.87
C THR A 253 -10.77 8.91 4.83
N THR A 254 -9.75 9.20 5.64
CA THR A 254 -8.45 8.53 5.54
C THR A 254 -8.06 7.86 6.85
N LEU A 255 -7.65 6.60 6.77
CA LEU A 255 -6.85 5.96 7.82
C LEU A 255 -5.40 5.87 7.35
N VAL A 256 -4.46 6.37 8.15
CA VAL A 256 -3.03 6.14 7.94
C VAL A 256 -2.49 5.30 9.10
N ILE A 257 -1.96 4.12 8.80
CA ILE A 257 -1.22 3.31 9.76
C ILE A 257 0.27 3.47 9.45
N THR A 258 1.11 3.78 10.42
CA THR A 258 2.57 3.73 10.28
C THR A 258 3.14 2.75 11.30
N ASP A 259 4.32 2.20 11.04
CA ASP A 259 5.09 1.44 12.03
C ASP A 259 6.24 2.26 12.62
N GLU A 260 6.69 1.89 13.82
CA GLU A 260 7.63 2.70 14.59
C GLU A 260 9.05 2.70 14.02
N ALA A 261 9.54 1.54 13.56
CA ALA A 261 10.88 1.34 13.05
C ALA A 261 10.88 1.22 11.52
N ASP A 262 10.41 2.29 10.88
CA ASP A 262 10.30 2.42 9.43
C ASP A 262 11.05 3.67 8.95
N VAL A 263 11.76 3.57 7.83
CA VAL A 263 12.28 4.75 7.14
C VAL A 263 11.15 5.68 6.65
N LEU A 264 9.99 5.12 6.29
CA LEU A 264 8.83 5.86 5.75
C LEU A 264 7.92 6.47 6.81
N ARG A 265 8.16 6.19 8.10
CA ARG A 265 7.27 6.60 9.19
C ARG A 265 6.96 8.10 9.15
N ASP A 266 8.00 8.93 9.09
CA ASP A 266 7.82 10.37 9.22
C ASP A 266 7.10 10.97 7.99
N GLU A 267 7.34 10.45 6.78
CA GLU A 267 6.64 10.95 5.58
C GLU A 267 5.17 10.51 5.52
N GLY A 268 4.85 9.30 6.00
CA GLY A 268 3.46 8.85 6.16
C GLY A 268 2.69 9.71 7.16
N GLU A 269 3.30 10.04 8.30
CA GLU A 269 2.72 10.92 9.32
C GLU A 269 2.62 12.38 8.86
N GLN A 270 3.62 12.88 8.13
CA GLN A 270 3.57 14.20 7.51
C GLN A 270 2.40 14.31 6.52
N TYR A 271 2.17 13.26 5.72
CA TYR A 271 1.04 13.24 4.80
C TYR A 271 -0.30 13.23 5.52
N ALA A 272 -0.43 12.42 6.58
CA ALA A 272 -1.62 12.43 7.44
C ALA A 272 -1.88 13.82 8.07
N ASN A 273 -0.84 14.52 8.48
CA ASN A 273 -0.95 15.89 9.00
C ASN A 273 -1.40 16.87 7.91
N LYS A 274 -0.84 16.76 6.70
CA LYS A 274 -1.17 17.62 5.56
C LYS A 274 -2.61 17.43 5.08
N LEU A 275 -3.11 16.20 5.09
CA LEU A 275 -4.52 15.90 4.83
C LEU A 275 -5.44 16.57 5.87
N ARG A 276 -5.10 16.50 7.17
CA ARG A 276 -5.86 17.19 8.22
C ARG A 276 -5.83 18.71 8.07
N GLU A 277 -4.68 19.26 7.70
CA GLU A 277 -4.55 20.71 7.41
C GLU A 277 -5.44 21.12 6.24
N ALA A 278 -5.60 20.26 5.23
CA ALA A 278 -6.52 20.45 4.11
C ALA A 278 -8.01 20.18 4.44
N GLY A 279 -8.34 19.84 5.69
CA GLY A 279 -9.71 19.60 6.15
C GLY A 279 -10.26 18.20 5.92
N VAL A 280 -9.42 17.23 5.52
CA VAL A 280 -9.82 15.82 5.37
C VAL A 280 -10.03 15.19 6.75
N ASP A 281 -11.03 14.32 6.88
CA ASP A 281 -11.23 13.48 8.06
C ASP A 281 -10.17 12.37 8.10
N VAL A 282 -9.19 12.49 8.99
CA VAL A 282 -8.05 11.57 9.06
C VAL A 282 -7.87 11.01 10.46
N THR A 283 -7.78 9.69 10.53
CA THR A 283 -7.21 8.98 11.67
C THR A 283 -5.80 8.52 11.31
N SER A 284 -4.82 8.80 12.18
CA SER A 284 -3.44 8.31 12.02
C SER A 284 -3.02 7.54 13.26
N VAL A 285 -2.44 6.36 13.06
CA VAL A 285 -2.02 5.45 14.13
C VAL A 285 -0.61 4.95 13.85
N ARG A 286 0.32 5.22 14.78
CA ARG A 286 1.63 4.57 14.79
C ARG A 286 1.56 3.28 15.59
N VAL A 287 2.10 2.20 15.03
CA VAL A 287 2.16 0.86 15.62
C VAL A 287 3.59 0.61 16.10
N ALA A 288 3.77 0.56 17.41
CA ALA A 288 5.07 0.38 18.06
C ALA A 288 5.61 -1.06 17.91
N GLY A 289 6.93 -1.21 17.96
CA GLY A 289 7.63 -2.50 17.97
C GLY A 289 7.59 -3.25 16.63
N MET A 290 7.16 -2.61 15.55
CA MET A 290 7.05 -3.20 14.20
C MET A 290 8.01 -2.51 13.22
N VAL A 291 8.32 -3.25 12.15
CA VAL A 291 9.09 -2.80 10.98
C VAL A 291 8.18 -2.72 9.75
N HIS A 292 8.71 -2.16 8.67
CA HIS A 292 7.98 -1.98 7.43
C HIS A 292 7.37 -3.30 6.91
N ASP A 293 6.24 -3.22 6.21
CA ASP A 293 5.49 -4.37 5.69
C ASP A 293 4.92 -5.35 6.73
N PHE A 294 4.84 -4.98 8.02
CA PHE A 294 4.38 -5.91 9.07
C PHE A 294 2.96 -6.47 8.91
N LEU A 295 2.09 -5.82 8.12
CA LEU A 295 0.77 -6.37 7.78
C LEU A 295 0.84 -7.35 6.60
N LEU A 296 1.83 -7.20 5.72
CA LEU A 296 2.04 -8.01 4.51
C LEU A 296 2.80 -9.31 4.80
N LEU A 297 3.86 -9.25 5.62
CA LEU A 297 4.76 -10.39 5.78
C LEU A 297 4.12 -11.53 6.58
N ASP A 298 4.12 -12.72 6.01
CA ASP A 298 3.50 -13.92 6.60
C ASP A 298 4.12 -14.29 7.95
N SER A 299 5.44 -14.10 8.11
CA SER A 299 6.16 -14.31 9.37
C SER A 299 5.70 -13.37 10.49
N LEU A 300 5.16 -12.20 10.15
CA LEU A 300 4.69 -11.20 11.10
C LEU A 300 3.18 -11.22 11.34
N ARG A 301 2.42 -11.99 10.55
CA ARG A 301 0.94 -12.03 10.57
C ARG A 301 0.35 -12.16 11.98
N ASN A 302 0.94 -13.05 12.79
CA ASN A 302 0.41 -13.44 14.09
C ASN A 302 0.97 -12.61 15.26
N THR A 303 1.86 -11.66 15.00
CA THR A 303 2.34 -10.70 16.01
C THR A 303 1.18 -9.91 16.58
N LYS A 304 1.32 -9.42 17.82
CA LYS A 304 0.20 -8.76 18.51
C LYS A 304 -0.13 -7.43 17.83
N ALA A 305 0.90 -6.68 17.48
CA ALA A 305 0.78 -5.43 16.73
C ALA A 305 0.11 -5.62 15.36
N ALA A 306 0.51 -6.63 14.56
CA ALA A 306 -0.12 -6.90 13.27
C ALA A 306 -1.61 -7.23 13.41
N ASN A 307 -1.99 -8.02 14.43
CA ASN A 307 -3.39 -8.34 14.69
C ASN A 307 -4.23 -7.09 15.02
N VAL A 308 -3.70 -6.17 15.83
CA VAL A 308 -4.39 -4.91 16.17
C VAL A 308 -4.53 -4.01 14.94
N ALA A 309 -3.43 -3.80 14.21
CA ALA A 309 -3.42 -2.94 13.03
C ALA A 309 -4.33 -3.47 11.92
N ARG A 310 -4.35 -4.79 11.69
CA ARG A 310 -5.27 -5.44 10.74
C ARG A 310 -6.73 -5.24 11.15
N GLY A 311 -7.03 -5.32 12.45
CA GLY A 311 -8.36 -5.02 12.99
C GLY A 311 -8.78 -3.57 12.72
N LEU A 312 -7.87 -2.59 12.88
CA LEU A 312 -8.14 -1.18 12.58
C LEU A 312 -8.41 -0.95 11.09
N ALA A 313 -7.60 -1.56 10.21
CA ALA A 313 -7.81 -1.46 8.76
C ALA A 313 -9.16 -2.05 8.34
N ILE A 314 -9.51 -3.24 8.85
CA ILE A 314 -10.81 -3.89 8.59
C ILE A 314 -11.97 -3.03 9.10
N ASP A 315 -11.88 -2.49 10.31
CA ASP A 315 -12.93 -1.65 10.89
C ASP A 315 -13.14 -0.35 10.09
N ALA A 316 -12.05 0.29 9.65
CA ALA A 316 -12.13 1.47 8.80
C ALA A 316 -12.80 1.18 7.46
N LEU A 317 -12.39 0.09 6.78
CA LEU A 317 -13.03 -0.34 5.53
C LEU A 317 -14.52 -0.65 5.75
N ARG A 318 -14.86 -1.38 6.81
CA ARG A 318 -16.23 -1.77 7.09
C ARG A 318 -17.13 -0.56 7.37
N LYS A 319 -16.67 0.41 8.17
CA LYS A 319 -17.40 1.65 8.48
C LYS A 319 -17.61 2.54 7.27
N ALA A 320 -16.67 2.56 6.33
CA ALA A 320 -16.79 3.35 5.11
C ALA A 320 -17.77 2.73 4.10
N LEU A 321 -17.93 1.41 4.11
CA LEU A 321 -18.63 0.65 3.08
C LEU A 321 -20.05 0.18 3.44
N HIS A 322 -20.44 0.22 4.72
CA HIS A 322 -21.75 -0.26 5.22
C HIS A 322 -22.37 0.68 6.24
#